data_AF-A0A101SF49-F1
#
_entry.id   AF-A0A101SF49-F1
#
_cell.length_a   1.000
_cell.length_b   1.000
_cell.length_c   1.000
_cell.angle_alpha   90.00
_cell.angle_beta   90.00
_cell.angle_gamma   90.00
#
_symmetry.space_group_name_H-M   'P 1'
#
loop_
_entity.id
_entity.type
_entity.pdbx_description
1 polymer ?
#
loop_
_entity_poly.entity_id
_entity_poly.type
_entity_poly.pdbx_seq_one_letter_code
_entity_poly.pdbx_strand_id
1 'polypeptide(L)'
;MPDAADLSSPSATPELHRLSPRDESRVALALTLRQLADAVLDAVPVDPEAEPGDLLRTALKLQCRTEDVVREAVVAERERGTTWAEIGEVAGVTRQSAHERWYGDVHAWAAIGRSALPPHLKTLEVAAEADARYAGLRPDRPHAVTSGLDAVRFPGSHAYEASLRVRGSALHTRRTKLDARATKLNEAYSALHEHGPANAPIGDDPLALDAHRGHADAVRANRLAIAAVHAEIATVYDQLVTAEPSLAEEHRTQSDWHRNASEQARGYADLLNDHS
;
A
#
# COMPACT_ATOMS: atom_id res chain seq x y z
N MET A 1 -24.42 9.14 -57.17
CA MET A 1 -24.82 8.49 -55.91
C MET A 1 -23.58 7.84 -55.33
N PRO A 2 -22.85 8.52 -54.43
CA PRO A 2 -21.69 7.94 -53.77
C PRO A 2 -22.11 7.16 -52.52
N ASP A 3 -21.49 5.99 -52.38
CA ASP A 3 -21.56 5.05 -51.27
C ASP A 3 -21.35 5.74 -49.92
N ALA A 4 -22.32 5.57 -49.02
CA ALA A 4 -22.19 5.95 -47.63
C ALA A 4 -21.35 4.87 -46.92
N ALA A 5 -20.07 5.16 -46.73
CA ALA A 5 -19.17 4.35 -45.91
C ALA A 5 -19.69 4.31 -44.47
N ASP A 6 -20.13 3.11 -44.08
CA ASP A 6 -20.46 2.69 -42.73
C ASP A 6 -19.22 2.79 -41.83
N LEU A 7 -19.09 3.91 -41.11
CA LEU A 7 -18.10 4.10 -40.05
C LEU A 7 -18.65 3.57 -38.73
N SER A 8 -18.98 2.28 -38.69
CA SER A 8 -19.16 1.55 -37.43
C SER A 8 -17.79 1.25 -36.81
N SER A 9 -17.21 2.25 -36.14
CA SER A 9 -16.13 1.99 -35.18
C SER A 9 -16.77 1.41 -33.91
N PRO A 10 -16.40 0.20 -33.46
CA PRO A 10 -16.79 -0.24 -32.14
C PRO A 10 -16.04 0.64 -31.14
N SER A 11 -16.78 1.51 -30.44
CA SER A 11 -16.34 2.08 -29.18
C SER A 11 -16.14 0.90 -28.22
N ALA A 12 -14.95 0.32 -28.21
CA ALA A 12 -14.53 -0.62 -27.20
C ALA A 12 -14.46 0.17 -25.88
N THR A 13 -15.58 0.21 -25.17
CA THR A 13 -15.62 0.61 -23.77
C THR A 13 -14.55 -0.24 -23.10
N PRO A 14 -13.49 0.37 -22.53
CA PRO A 14 -12.45 -0.42 -21.86
C PRO A 14 -13.15 -1.25 -20.80
N GLU A 15 -13.08 -2.58 -20.90
CA GLU A 15 -13.75 -3.47 -19.95
C GLU A 15 -13.27 -3.09 -18.54
N LEU A 16 -14.18 -2.51 -17.75
CA LEU A 16 -13.95 -2.04 -16.39
C LEU A 16 -13.80 -3.24 -15.46
N HIS A 17 -12.67 -3.92 -15.53
CA HIS A 17 -12.36 -5.05 -14.65
C HIS A 17 -12.14 -4.58 -13.21
N ARG A 18 -11.78 -3.30 -13.01
CA ARG A 18 -11.52 -2.71 -11.69
C ARG A 18 -12.31 -1.42 -11.49
N LEU A 19 -12.96 -1.29 -10.34
CA LEU A 19 -13.72 -0.11 -9.93
C LEU A 19 -12.78 0.97 -9.36
N SER A 20 -13.26 2.12 -8.90
CA SER A 20 -12.40 3.08 -8.19
C SER A 20 -11.78 2.43 -6.93
N PRO A 21 -10.61 2.86 -6.45
CA PRO A 21 -10.04 2.34 -5.19
C PRO A 21 -11.00 2.38 -3.99
N ARG A 22 -11.86 3.40 -3.94
CA ARG A 22 -12.90 3.55 -2.91
C ARG A 22 -13.98 2.46 -3.01
N ASP A 23 -14.40 2.14 -4.22
CA ASP A 23 -15.36 1.04 -4.45
C ASP A 23 -14.71 -0.32 -4.23
N GLU A 24 -13.45 -0.49 -4.63
CA GLU A 24 -12.66 -1.69 -4.34
C GLU A 24 -12.59 -1.93 -2.83
N SER A 25 -12.22 -0.94 -2.01
CA SER A 25 -12.16 -1.11 -0.55
C SER A 25 -13.52 -1.41 0.08
N ARG A 26 -14.62 -0.86 -0.47
CA ARG A 26 -15.98 -1.19 -0.02
C ARG A 26 -16.35 -2.63 -0.33
N VAL A 27 -15.98 -3.12 -1.51
CA VAL A 27 -16.20 -4.52 -1.89
C VAL A 27 -15.32 -5.45 -1.04
N ALA A 28 -14.06 -5.10 -0.77
CA ALA A 28 -13.20 -5.84 0.15
C ALA A 28 -13.85 -5.97 1.54
N LEU A 29 -14.30 -4.86 2.12
CA LEU A 29 -15.03 -4.86 3.39
C LEU A 29 -16.30 -5.72 3.34
N ALA A 30 -17.11 -5.61 2.29
CA ALA A 30 -18.33 -6.41 2.13
C ALA A 30 -18.02 -7.91 2.05
N LEU A 31 -16.94 -8.31 1.37
CA LEU A 31 -16.51 -9.70 1.27
C LEU A 31 -15.99 -10.23 2.61
N THR A 32 -15.23 -9.45 3.36
CA THR A 32 -14.74 -9.84 4.69
C THR A 32 -15.88 -9.94 5.70
N LEU A 33 -16.85 -9.03 5.66
CA LEU A 33 -18.09 -9.13 6.45
C LEU A 33 -18.89 -10.39 6.11
N ARG A 34 -18.99 -10.74 4.81
CA ARG A 34 -19.64 -11.98 4.38
C ARG A 34 -18.92 -13.21 4.92
N GLN A 35 -17.59 -13.25 4.82
CA GLN A 35 -16.79 -14.36 5.36
C GLN A 35 -16.96 -14.51 6.87
N LEU A 36 -17.04 -13.40 7.62
CA LEU A 36 -17.36 -13.43 9.05
C LEU A 36 -18.77 -13.97 9.29
N ALA A 37 -19.78 -13.52 8.53
CA ALA A 37 -21.14 -13.99 8.67
C ALA A 37 -21.27 -15.50 8.40
N ASP A 38 -20.64 -16.00 7.32
CA ASP A 38 -20.59 -17.42 6.99
C ASP A 38 -19.92 -18.21 8.14
N ALA A 39 -18.77 -17.74 8.64
CA ALA A 39 -18.07 -18.39 9.76
C ALA A 39 -18.88 -18.40 11.07
N VAL A 40 -19.64 -17.34 11.35
CA VAL A 40 -20.53 -17.29 12.52
C VAL A 40 -21.68 -18.29 12.36
N LEU A 41 -22.29 -18.36 11.18
CA LEU A 41 -23.38 -19.32 10.90
C LEU A 41 -22.89 -20.76 11.03
N ASP A 42 -21.69 -21.06 10.53
CA ASP A 42 -21.06 -22.38 10.68
C ASP A 42 -20.74 -22.73 12.15
N ALA A 43 -20.56 -21.73 13.01
CA ALA A 43 -20.30 -21.91 14.43
C ALA A 43 -21.57 -22.00 15.30
N VAL A 44 -22.76 -21.73 14.74
CA VAL A 44 -24.04 -21.79 15.48
C VAL A 44 -24.36 -23.21 15.98
N PRO A 45 -24.18 -24.29 15.19
CA PRO A 45 -24.31 -25.64 15.70
C PRO A 45 -23.19 -25.92 16.70
N VAL A 46 -23.45 -25.70 17.99
CA VAL A 46 -22.52 -26.03 19.06
C VAL A 46 -22.47 -27.55 19.17
N ASP A 47 -21.38 -28.13 18.67
CA ASP A 47 -21.15 -29.58 18.69
C ASP A 47 -21.04 -30.09 20.15
N PRO A 48 -21.98 -30.95 20.60
CA PRO A 48 -21.94 -31.50 21.95
C PRO A 48 -20.77 -32.47 22.17
N GLU A 49 -20.18 -33.01 21.09
CA GLU A 49 -19.07 -33.96 21.13
C GLU A 49 -17.71 -33.29 20.86
N ALA A 50 -17.65 -31.95 20.90
CA ALA A 50 -16.43 -31.20 20.68
C ALA A 50 -15.33 -31.56 21.70
N GLU A 51 -14.10 -31.77 21.23
CA GLU A 51 -12.96 -32.06 22.10
C GLU A 51 -12.65 -30.86 23.02
N PRO A 52 -12.07 -31.09 24.21
CA PRO A 52 -11.67 -30.01 25.09
C PRO A 52 -10.85 -28.92 24.38
N GLY A 53 -11.39 -27.69 24.37
CA GLY A 53 -10.78 -26.52 23.74
C GLY A 53 -11.20 -26.24 22.28
N ASP A 54 -11.95 -27.12 21.61
CA ASP A 54 -12.51 -26.85 20.28
C ASP A 54 -13.36 -25.58 20.26
N LEU A 55 -14.27 -25.44 21.23
CA LEU A 55 -15.14 -24.27 21.35
C LEU A 55 -14.34 -22.96 21.49
N LEU A 56 -13.28 -22.96 22.31
CA LEU A 56 -12.39 -21.81 22.45
C LEU A 56 -11.65 -21.52 21.15
N ARG A 57 -11.16 -22.55 20.45
CA ARG A 57 -10.50 -22.38 19.13
C ARG A 57 -11.45 -21.78 18.10
N THR A 58 -12.73 -22.17 18.10
CA THR A 58 -13.76 -21.56 17.25
C THR A 58 -13.97 -20.09 17.62
N ALA A 59 -14.12 -19.76 18.90
CA ALA A 59 -14.27 -18.38 19.36
C ALA A 59 -13.08 -17.48 18.98
N LEU A 60 -11.85 -17.97 19.17
CA LEU A 60 -10.63 -17.22 18.79
C LEU A 60 -10.54 -17.01 17.27
N LYS A 61 -10.94 -17.99 16.45
CA LYS A 61 -11.02 -17.82 15.00
C LYS A 61 -12.00 -16.71 14.62
N LEU A 62 -13.18 -16.65 15.25
CA LEU A 62 -14.16 -15.59 15.02
C LEU A 62 -13.64 -14.21 15.48
N GLN A 63 -12.88 -14.16 16.57
CA GLN A 63 -12.20 -12.94 17.00
C GLN A 63 -11.23 -12.43 15.92
N CYS A 64 -10.35 -13.29 15.39
CA CYS A 64 -9.43 -12.90 14.31
C CYS A 64 -10.18 -12.39 13.07
N ARG A 65 -11.30 -13.03 12.68
CA ARG A 65 -12.13 -12.57 11.56
C ARG A 65 -12.78 -11.21 11.82
N THR A 66 -13.16 -10.93 13.07
CA THR A 66 -13.68 -9.62 13.47
C THR A 66 -12.59 -8.55 13.36
N GLU A 67 -11.36 -8.89 13.74
CA GLU A 67 -10.20 -8.01 13.56
C GLU A 67 -9.92 -7.75 12.07
N ASP A 68 -10.05 -8.75 11.19
CA ASP A 68 -9.97 -8.57 9.73
C ASP A 68 -11.01 -7.55 9.23
N VAL A 69 -12.26 -7.66 9.69
CA VAL A 69 -13.32 -6.70 9.34
C VAL A 69 -12.94 -5.27 9.77
N VAL A 70 -12.38 -5.10 10.97
CA VAL A 70 -11.95 -3.78 11.45
C VAL A 70 -10.85 -3.21 10.56
N ARG A 71 -9.87 -4.04 10.15
CA ARG A 71 -8.79 -3.60 9.25
C ARG A 71 -9.33 -3.15 7.89
N GLU A 72 -10.22 -3.93 7.28
CA GLU A 72 -10.85 -3.56 6.00
C GLU A 72 -11.74 -2.32 6.12
N ALA A 73 -12.42 -2.14 7.26
CA ALA A 73 -13.23 -0.95 7.52
C ALA A 73 -12.34 0.30 7.60
N VAL A 74 -11.20 0.22 8.28
CA VAL A 74 -10.22 1.32 8.34
C VAL A 74 -9.68 1.66 6.95
N VAL A 75 -9.35 0.66 6.13
CA VAL A 75 -8.94 0.88 4.73
C VAL A 75 -10.04 1.59 3.95
N ALA A 76 -11.28 1.13 4.03
CA ALA A 76 -12.42 1.76 3.35
C ALA A 76 -12.69 3.20 3.82
N GLU A 77 -12.49 3.50 5.11
CA GLU A 77 -12.59 4.84 5.67
C GLU A 77 -11.45 5.75 5.19
N ARG A 78 -10.20 5.27 5.17
CA ARG A 78 -9.08 6.03 4.58
C ARG A 78 -9.30 6.32 3.11
N GLU A 79 -9.83 5.36 2.35
CA GLU A 79 -10.18 5.56 0.94
C GLU A 79 -11.33 6.54 0.72
N ARG A 80 -12.14 6.76 1.76
CA ARG A 80 -13.16 7.81 1.80
C ARG A 80 -12.60 9.19 2.18
N GLY A 81 -11.34 9.26 2.60
CA GLY A 81 -10.68 10.47 3.07
C GLY A 81 -10.81 10.72 4.57
N THR A 82 -11.36 9.78 5.34
CA THR A 82 -11.49 9.90 6.80
C THR A 82 -10.11 9.91 7.43
N THR A 83 -9.80 10.92 8.24
CA THR A 83 -8.47 11.13 8.83
C THR A 83 -8.17 10.16 9.98
N TRP A 84 -6.90 10.00 10.33
CA TRP A 84 -6.48 9.22 11.50
C TRP A 84 -7.05 9.74 12.82
N ALA A 85 -7.34 11.03 12.91
CA ALA A 85 -7.96 11.62 14.09
C ALA A 85 -9.42 11.15 14.23
N GLU A 86 -10.20 11.21 13.15
CA GLU A 86 -11.59 10.74 13.13
C GLU A 86 -11.68 9.22 13.35
N ILE A 87 -10.77 8.44 12.76
CA ILE A 87 -10.68 6.99 13.01
C ILE A 87 -10.36 6.71 14.48
N GLY A 88 -9.41 7.44 15.07
CA GLY A 88 -9.08 7.32 16.49
C GLY A 88 -10.27 7.64 17.40
N GLU A 89 -10.98 8.73 17.10
CA GLU A 89 -12.19 9.13 17.84
C GLU A 89 -13.25 8.03 17.84
N VAL A 90 -13.60 7.49 16.67
CA VAL A 90 -14.59 6.40 16.54
C VAL A 90 -14.15 5.14 17.27
N ALA A 91 -12.85 4.84 17.26
CA ALA A 91 -12.28 3.68 17.95
C ALA A 91 -12.01 3.91 19.45
N GLY A 92 -12.22 5.12 19.98
CA GLY A 92 -11.92 5.46 21.37
C GLY A 92 -10.42 5.46 21.71
N VAL A 93 -9.56 5.74 20.73
CA VAL A 93 -8.09 5.82 20.90
C VAL A 93 -7.54 7.14 20.36
N THR A 94 -6.28 7.45 20.68
CA THR A 94 -5.64 8.66 20.13
C THR A 94 -5.38 8.53 18.63
N ARG A 95 -5.23 9.66 17.93
CA ARG A 95 -4.78 9.71 16.53
C ARG A 95 -3.50 8.90 16.32
N GLN A 96 -2.51 9.05 17.20
CA GLN A 96 -1.23 8.36 17.09
C GLN A 96 -1.41 6.85 17.23
N SER A 97 -2.18 6.40 18.24
CA SER A 97 -2.46 4.98 18.45
C SER A 97 -3.22 4.36 17.27
N ALA A 98 -4.16 5.09 16.66
CA ALA A 98 -4.86 4.64 15.46
C ALA A 98 -3.89 4.48 14.27
N HIS A 99 -3.05 5.49 14.04
CA HIS A 99 -2.03 5.44 12.99
C HIS A 99 -1.07 4.26 13.20
N GLU A 100 -0.46 4.14 14.38
CA GLU A 100 0.47 3.03 14.69
C GLU A 100 -0.18 1.66 14.50
N ARG A 101 -1.46 1.53 14.86
CA ARG A 101 -2.20 0.25 14.78
C ARG A 101 -2.55 -0.17 13.36
N TRP A 102 -2.95 0.76 12.48
CA TRP A 102 -3.56 0.43 11.19
C TRP A 102 -2.84 1.01 9.97
N TYR A 103 -1.82 1.85 10.14
CA TYR A 103 -1.05 2.39 9.01
C TYR A 103 -0.47 1.28 8.13
N GLY A 104 0.01 0.19 8.74
CA GLY A 104 0.55 -0.96 8.02
C GLY A 104 -0.46 -1.60 7.06
N ASP A 105 -1.73 -1.72 7.46
CA ASP A 105 -2.79 -2.30 6.63
C ASP A 105 -3.13 -1.39 5.44
N VAL A 106 -3.23 -0.08 5.68
CA VAL A 106 -3.48 0.93 4.63
C VAL A 106 -2.32 0.98 3.63
N HIS A 107 -1.08 0.89 4.12
CA HIS A 107 0.10 0.83 3.27
C HIS A 107 0.16 -0.48 2.47
N ALA A 108 -0.21 -1.62 3.06
CA ALA A 108 -0.29 -2.90 2.36
C ALA A 108 -1.35 -2.87 1.24
N TRP A 109 -2.52 -2.29 1.51
CA TRP A 109 -3.56 -2.05 0.51
C TRP A 109 -3.05 -1.22 -0.69
N ALA A 110 -2.31 -0.15 -0.41
CA ALA A 110 -1.66 0.66 -1.46
C ALA A 110 -0.66 -0.18 -2.27
N ALA A 111 0.16 -0.99 -1.60
CA ALA A 111 1.19 -1.81 -2.22
C ALA A 111 0.64 -2.90 -3.15
N ILE A 112 -0.54 -3.46 -2.87
CA ILE A 112 -1.22 -4.43 -3.76
C ILE A 112 -1.99 -3.74 -4.91
N GLY A 113 -1.87 -2.43 -5.05
CA GLY A 113 -2.48 -1.65 -6.13
C GLY A 113 -3.94 -1.31 -5.90
N ARG A 114 -4.39 -1.27 -4.63
CA ARG A 114 -5.71 -0.79 -4.20
C ARG A 114 -6.84 -1.52 -4.93
N SER A 115 -6.79 -2.85 -4.82
CA SER A 115 -7.65 -3.81 -5.54
C SER A 115 -8.10 -4.88 -4.57
N ALA A 116 -9.41 -5.09 -4.45
CA ALA A 116 -9.97 -6.09 -3.55
C ALA A 116 -9.74 -7.52 -4.05
N LEU A 117 -9.63 -7.66 -5.37
CA LEU A 117 -9.64 -8.95 -6.04
C LEU A 117 -8.41 -9.16 -6.93
N PRO A 118 -8.06 -10.43 -7.21
CA PRO A 118 -7.13 -10.78 -8.27
C PRO A 118 -7.53 -10.20 -9.64
N PRO A 119 -6.59 -9.97 -10.57
CA PRO A 119 -6.86 -9.32 -11.85
C PRO A 119 -7.88 -9.99 -12.78
N HIS A 120 -8.13 -11.29 -12.60
CA HIS A 120 -9.04 -12.07 -13.45
C HIS A 120 -10.50 -12.01 -13.00
N LEU A 121 -10.79 -11.44 -11.82
CA LEU A 121 -12.15 -11.27 -11.31
C LEU A 121 -12.63 -9.85 -11.55
N LYS A 122 -13.92 -9.71 -11.85
CA LYS A 122 -14.58 -8.42 -12.04
C LYS A 122 -15.24 -7.99 -10.73
N THR A 123 -14.76 -6.91 -10.14
CA THR A 123 -15.22 -6.43 -8.82
C THR A 123 -16.72 -6.17 -8.76
N LEU A 124 -17.33 -5.67 -9.84
CA LEU A 124 -18.77 -5.43 -9.90
C LEU A 124 -19.60 -6.73 -9.90
N GLU A 125 -19.11 -7.79 -10.58
CA GLU A 125 -19.79 -9.09 -10.60
C GLU A 125 -19.74 -9.73 -9.22
N VAL A 126 -18.58 -9.69 -8.55
CA VAL A 126 -18.42 -10.18 -7.19
C VAL A 126 -19.28 -9.40 -6.18
N ALA A 127 -19.44 -8.09 -6.37
CA ALA A 127 -20.35 -7.28 -5.57
C ALA A 127 -21.83 -7.69 -5.79
N ALA A 128 -22.22 -7.95 -7.03
CA ALA A 128 -23.56 -8.44 -7.36
C ALA A 128 -23.83 -9.85 -6.80
N GLU A 129 -22.83 -10.73 -6.74
CA GLU A 129 -22.95 -12.02 -6.05
C GLU A 129 -23.15 -11.87 -4.54
N ALA A 130 -22.45 -10.91 -3.92
CA ALA A 130 -22.65 -10.59 -2.51
C ALA A 130 -24.07 -10.06 -2.25
N ASP A 131 -24.58 -9.22 -3.14
CA ASP A 131 -25.97 -8.74 -3.12
C ASP A 131 -26.99 -9.88 -3.20
N ALA A 132 -26.83 -10.79 -4.16
CA ALA A 132 -27.75 -11.92 -4.33
C ALA A 132 -27.83 -12.80 -3.08
N ARG A 133 -26.70 -13.06 -2.41
CA ARG A 133 -26.67 -13.78 -1.14
C ARG A 133 -27.36 -12.99 -0.02
N TYR A 134 -27.05 -11.70 0.11
CA TYR A 134 -27.68 -10.85 1.12
C TYR A 134 -29.21 -10.77 0.94
N ALA A 135 -29.67 -10.65 -0.31
CA ALA A 135 -31.08 -10.61 -0.67
C ALA A 135 -31.83 -11.89 -0.23
N GLY A 136 -31.15 -13.05 -0.22
CA GLY A 136 -31.72 -14.30 0.32
C GLY A 136 -32.07 -14.22 1.81
N LEU A 137 -31.35 -13.40 2.59
CA LEU A 137 -31.60 -13.17 4.01
C LEU A 137 -32.49 -11.94 4.25
N ARG A 138 -32.35 -10.90 3.41
CA ARG A 138 -33.05 -9.61 3.50
C ARG A 138 -33.59 -9.19 2.13
N PRO A 139 -34.75 -9.74 1.71
CA PRO A 139 -35.31 -9.48 0.38
C PRO A 139 -35.71 -8.01 0.15
N ASP A 140 -35.92 -7.23 1.21
CA ASP A 140 -36.25 -5.80 1.16
C ASP A 140 -35.07 -4.92 0.71
N ARG A 141 -33.85 -5.47 0.66
CA ARG A 141 -32.62 -4.75 0.31
C ARG A 141 -31.75 -5.55 -0.67
N PRO A 142 -32.20 -5.73 -1.92
CA PRO A 142 -31.55 -6.62 -2.87
C PRO A 142 -30.20 -6.11 -3.41
N HIS A 143 -29.84 -4.85 -3.16
CA HIS A 143 -28.62 -4.21 -3.67
C HIS A 143 -27.75 -3.62 -2.54
N ALA A 144 -27.52 -4.39 -1.47
CA ALA A 144 -26.87 -3.92 -0.25
C ALA A 144 -25.44 -3.38 -0.44
N VAL A 145 -24.70 -3.90 -1.41
CA VAL A 145 -23.33 -3.54 -1.77
C VAL A 145 -23.34 -2.65 -3.02
N THR A 146 -23.91 -3.12 -4.14
CA THR A 146 -23.76 -2.41 -5.43
C THR A 146 -24.39 -1.03 -5.44
N SER A 147 -25.48 -0.80 -4.71
CA SER A 147 -26.12 0.53 -4.61
C SER A 147 -25.23 1.59 -3.93
N GLY A 148 -24.25 1.16 -3.12
CA GLY A 148 -23.31 2.02 -2.44
C GLY A 148 -22.08 2.40 -3.27
N LEU A 149 -21.85 1.75 -4.41
CA LEU A 149 -20.66 1.95 -5.24
C LEU A 149 -20.78 3.21 -6.09
N ASP A 150 -19.74 4.03 -6.08
CA ASP A 150 -19.67 5.27 -6.88
C ASP A 150 -19.74 4.94 -8.38
N ALA A 151 -19.18 3.80 -8.78
CA ALA A 151 -19.29 3.22 -10.11
C ALA A 151 -20.72 3.10 -10.66
N VAL A 152 -21.67 2.77 -9.77
CA VAL A 152 -23.09 2.59 -10.09
C VAL A 152 -23.83 3.93 -9.99
N ARG A 153 -23.46 4.76 -9.01
CA ARG A 153 -24.11 6.06 -8.74
C ARG A 153 -23.66 7.17 -9.70
N PHE A 154 -22.42 7.11 -10.18
CA PHE A 154 -21.76 8.15 -10.96
C PHE A 154 -20.93 7.54 -12.12
N PRO A 155 -21.57 6.95 -13.14
CA PRO A 155 -20.89 6.19 -14.20
C PRO A 155 -19.93 7.02 -15.09
N GLY A 156 -19.82 8.35 -14.88
CA GLY A 156 -18.88 9.21 -15.62
C GLY A 156 -17.47 9.29 -15.02
N SER A 157 -17.25 8.87 -13.77
CA SER A 157 -15.93 9.02 -13.09
C SER A 157 -14.90 7.96 -13.47
N HIS A 158 -15.31 6.89 -14.16
CA HIS A 158 -14.49 5.71 -14.45
C HIS A 158 -13.20 6.00 -15.20
N ALA A 159 -13.25 6.79 -16.26
CA ALA A 159 -12.07 7.08 -17.08
C ALA A 159 -11.01 7.86 -16.28
N TYR A 160 -11.45 8.79 -15.43
CA TYR A 160 -10.57 9.56 -14.56
C TYR A 160 -9.90 8.65 -13.51
N GLU A 161 -10.68 7.85 -12.79
CA GLU A 161 -10.19 6.90 -11.79
C GLU A 161 -9.24 5.85 -12.38
N ALA A 162 -9.55 5.34 -13.59
CA ALA A 162 -8.67 4.43 -14.32
C ALA A 162 -7.33 5.10 -14.65
N SER A 163 -7.33 6.36 -15.07
CA SER A 163 -6.11 7.11 -15.37
C SER A 163 -5.24 7.33 -14.13
N LEU A 164 -5.85 7.64 -12.99
CA LEU A 164 -5.16 7.78 -11.70
C LEU A 164 -4.54 6.46 -11.27
N ARG A 165 -5.27 5.34 -11.40
CA ARG A 165 -4.74 4.01 -11.08
C ARG A 165 -3.55 3.63 -11.95
N VAL A 166 -3.63 3.84 -13.27
CA VAL A 166 -2.50 3.54 -14.17
C VAL A 166 -1.26 4.32 -13.75
N ARG A 167 -1.43 5.62 -13.44
CA ARG A 167 -0.36 6.47 -12.94
C ARG A 167 0.20 5.97 -11.60
N GLY A 168 -0.67 5.71 -10.62
CA GLY A 168 -0.28 5.19 -9.30
C GLY A 168 0.49 3.87 -9.41
N SER A 169 0.00 2.92 -10.21
CA SER A 169 0.66 1.62 -10.44
C SER A 169 2.07 1.78 -11.05
N ALA A 170 2.22 2.67 -12.02
CA ALA A 170 3.53 2.98 -12.60
C ALA A 170 4.49 3.59 -11.57
N LEU A 171 3.99 4.49 -10.72
CA LEU A 171 4.76 5.11 -9.63
C LEU A 171 5.19 4.09 -8.57
N HIS A 172 4.29 3.21 -8.11
CA HIS A 172 4.62 2.13 -7.18
C HIS A 172 5.65 1.16 -7.77
N THR A 173 5.51 0.80 -9.04
CA THR A 173 6.50 -0.04 -9.75
C THR A 173 7.88 0.63 -9.78
N ARG A 174 7.92 1.94 -10.04
CA ARG A 174 9.17 2.71 -10.00
C ARG A 174 9.75 2.75 -8.59
N ARG A 175 8.92 3.01 -7.57
CA ARG A 175 9.33 3.01 -6.15
C ARG A 175 9.98 1.69 -5.77
N THR A 176 9.34 0.54 -6.03
CA THR A 176 9.89 -0.79 -5.70
C THR A 176 11.27 -1.03 -6.31
N LYS A 177 11.52 -0.55 -7.55
CA LYS A 177 12.85 -0.64 -8.18
C LYS A 177 13.88 0.23 -7.46
N LEU A 178 13.48 1.43 -7.02
CA LEU A 178 14.34 2.33 -6.25
C LEU A 178 14.63 1.77 -4.85
N ASP A 179 13.65 1.19 -4.17
CA ASP A 179 13.84 0.53 -2.87
C ASP A 179 14.86 -0.62 -2.99
N ALA A 180 14.72 -1.48 -4.00
CA ALA A 180 15.68 -2.55 -4.26
C ALA A 180 17.10 -2.02 -4.54
N ARG A 181 17.21 -0.84 -5.19
CA ARG A 181 18.50 -0.18 -5.40
C ARG A 181 19.06 0.39 -4.09
N ALA A 182 18.24 1.00 -3.25
CA ALA A 182 18.62 1.51 -1.95
C ALA A 182 19.14 0.38 -1.04
N THR A 183 18.44 -0.76 -1.00
CA THR A 183 18.88 -1.96 -0.25
C THR A 183 20.28 -2.42 -0.67
N LYS A 184 20.52 -2.57 -1.98
CA LYS A 184 21.85 -2.96 -2.50
C LYS A 184 22.96 -1.96 -2.15
N LEU A 185 22.65 -0.66 -2.15
CA LEU A 185 23.61 0.37 -1.77
C LEU A 185 23.92 0.32 -0.27
N ASN A 186 22.92 0.06 0.57
CA ASN A 186 23.11 -0.13 2.01
C ASN A 186 23.93 -1.41 2.31
N GLU A 187 23.69 -2.51 1.61
CA GLU A 187 24.51 -3.72 1.71
C GLU A 187 25.97 -3.44 1.32
N ALA A 188 26.20 -2.71 0.23
CA ALA A 188 27.53 -2.29 -0.18
C ALA A 188 28.20 -1.35 0.84
N TYR A 189 27.45 -0.46 1.48
CA TYR A 189 27.94 0.38 2.56
C TYR A 189 28.36 -0.44 3.77
N SER A 190 27.52 -1.39 4.21
CA SER A 190 27.85 -2.30 5.30
C SER A 190 29.12 -3.11 5.00
N ALA A 191 29.25 -3.63 3.77
CA ALA A 191 30.45 -4.35 3.35
C ALA A 191 31.71 -3.46 3.36
N LEU A 192 31.61 -2.21 2.89
CA LEU A 192 32.70 -1.24 3.00
C LEU A 192 33.07 -1.04 4.48
N HIS A 193 32.10 -0.82 5.35
CA HIS A 193 32.34 -0.59 6.77
C HIS A 193 33.02 -1.79 7.47
N GLU A 194 32.58 -3.01 7.18
CA GLU A 194 33.15 -4.24 7.74
C GLU A 194 34.59 -4.50 7.30
N HIS A 195 34.91 -4.21 6.03
CA HIS A 195 36.22 -4.47 5.42
C HIS A 195 37.13 -3.23 5.39
N GLY A 196 36.71 -2.13 6.02
CA GLY A 196 37.42 -0.88 6.00
C GLY A 196 38.75 -0.94 6.76
N PRO A 197 39.77 -0.17 6.34
CA PRO A 197 41.03 -0.06 7.06
C PRO A 197 40.87 0.62 8.42
N ALA A 198 39.68 1.11 8.80
CA ALA A 198 39.37 1.70 10.10
C ALA A 198 39.68 0.79 11.31
N ASN A 199 39.80 -0.52 11.10
CA ASN A 199 40.23 -1.48 12.14
C ASN A 199 41.76 -1.69 12.20
N ALA A 200 42.51 -1.16 11.23
CA ALA A 200 43.97 -1.19 11.24
C ALA A 200 44.52 0.11 11.85
N PRO A 201 45.54 0.06 12.72
CA PRO A 201 46.16 1.28 13.22
C PRO A 201 46.75 2.07 12.05
N ILE A 202 46.42 3.37 11.99
CA ILE A 202 47.02 4.33 11.05
C ILE A 202 48.47 4.51 11.50
N GLY A 203 49.37 3.69 10.95
CA GLY A 203 50.81 3.94 11.03
C GLY A 203 51.23 4.99 10.02
N ASP A 204 52.48 5.47 10.12
CA ASP A 204 53.09 6.40 9.16
C ASP A 204 53.43 5.74 7.80
N ASP A 205 52.94 4.53 7.53
CA ASP A 205 53.16 3.83 6.26
C ASP A 205 52.36 4.53 5.15
N PRO A 206 53.03 5.11 4.13
CA PRO A 206 52.35 5.77 3.02
C PRO A 206 51.34 4.88 2.29
N LEU A 207 51.58 3.57 2.21
CA LEU A 207 50.65 2.63 1.57
C LEU A 207 49.36 2.47 2.39
N ALA A 208 49.46 2.50 3.72
CA ALA A 208 48.30 2.48 4.59
C ALA A 208 47.47 3.77 4.41
N LEU A 209 48.11 4.95 4.38
CA LEU A 209 47.43 6.23 4.17
C LEU A 209 46.68 6.29 2.83
N ASP A 210 47.28 5.79 1.75
CA ASP A 210 46.62 5.72 0.44
C ASP A 210 45.44 4.74 0.44
N ALA A 211 45.56 3.60 1.12
CA ALA A 211 44.45 2.67 1.30
C ALA A 211 43.30 3.29 2.12
N HIS A 212 43.59 4.06 3.17
CA HIS A 212 42.60 4.80 3.95
C HIS A 212 41.87 5.85 3.09
N ARG A 213 42.61 6.61 2.27
CA ARG A 213 42.00 7.59 1.35
C ARG A 213 41.10 6.92 0.31
N GLY A 214 41.59 5.87 -0.35
CA GLY A 214 40.78 5.12 -1.32
C GLY A 214 39.51 4.52 -0.70
N HIS A 215 39.59 4.08 0.57
CA HIS A 215 38.41 3.62 1.30
C HIS A 215 37.43 4.76 1.60
N ALA A 216 37.91 5.91 2.09
CA ALA A 216 37.07 7.07 2.37
C ALA A 216 36.36 7.55 1.10
N ASP A 217 37.04 7.59 -0.05
CA ASP A 217 36.45 7.91 -1.35
C ASP A 217 35.35 6.93 -1.75
N ALA A 218 35.56 5.62 -1.53
CA ALA A 218 34.56 4.60 -1.82
C ALA A 218 33.31 4.75 -0.93
N VAL A 219 33.49 4.99 0.37
CA VAL A 219 32.38 5.26 1.30
C VAL A 219 31.63 6.52 0.90
N ARG A 220 32.35 7.60 0.58
CA ARG A 220 31.77 8.85 0.13
C ARG A 220 30.93 8.67 -1.13
N ALA A 221 31.47 8.01 -2.15
CA ALA A 221 30.76 7.74 -3.39
C ALA A 221 29.48 6.91 -3.16
N ASN A 222 29.53 5.89 -2.29
CA ASN A 222 28.37 5.10 -1.91
C ASN A 222 27.29 5.96 -1.22
N ARG A 223 27.67 6.80 -0.25
CA ARG A 223 26.72 7.67 0.48
C ARG A 223 26.06 8.69 -0.44
N LEU A 224 26.78 9.28 -1.39
CA LEU A 224 26.19 10.14 -2.42
C LEU A 224 25.19 9.38 -3.30
N ALA A 225 25.46 8.11 -3.63
CA ALA A 225 24.53 7.28 -4.39
C ALA A 225 23.26 6.95 -3.57
N ILE A 226 23.38 6.65 -2.27
CA ILE A 226 22.24 6.47 -1.35
C ILE A 226 21.40 7.75 -1.30
N ALA A 227 22.06 8.90 -1.15
CA ALA A 227 21.38 10.19 -1.12
C ALA A 227 20.57 10.45 -2.39
N ALA A 228 21.15 10.18 -3.57
CA ALA A 228 20.47 10.35 -4.84
C ALA A 228 19.23 9.46 -4.96
N VAL A 229 19.33 8.17 -4.59
CA VAL A 229 18.20 7.24 -4.64
C VAL A 229 17.07 7.68 -3.70
N HIS A 230 17.38 8.10 -2.46
CA HIS A 230 16.34 8.59 -1.55
C HIS A 230 15.67 9.88 -2.05
N ALA A 231 16.41 10.79 -2.68
CA ALA A 231 15.80 11.97 -3.31
C ALA A 231 14.85 11.60 -4.46
N GLU A 232 15.20 10.59 -5.26
CA GLU A 232 14.30 10.06 -6.29
C GLU A 232 13.05 9.40 -5.69
N ILE A 233 13.18 8.65 -4.59
CA ILE A 233 12.03 8.04 -3.91
C ILE A 233 11.10 9.11 -3.34
N ALA A 234 11.64 10.16 -2.70
CA ALA A 234 10.85 11.29 -2.23
C ALA A 234 10.03 11.93 -3.36
N THR A 235 10.66 12.13 -4.53
CA THR A 235 9.98 12.65 -5.73
C THR A 235 8.84 11.75 -6.18
N VAL A 236 9.00 10.42 -6.11
CA VAL A 236 7.92 9.47 -6.45
C VAL A 236 6.75 9.61 -5.47
N TYR A 237 7.03 9.78 -4.17
CA TYR A 237 5.98 10.03 -3.18
C TYR A 237 5.24 11.35 -3.39
N ASP A 238 5.94 12.44 -3.76
CA ASP A 238 5.28 13.69 -4.13
C ASP A 238 4.32 13.50 -5.32
N GLN A 239 4.70 12.68 -6.30
CA GLN A 239 3.83 12.36 -7.44
C GLN A 239 2.63 11.50 -7.03
N LEU A 240 2.82 10.59 -6.06
CA LEU A 240 1.75 9.76 -5.51
C LEU A 240 0.70 10.59 -4.76
N VAL A 241 1.05 11.72 -4.15
CA VAL A 241 0.07 12.64 -3.52
C VAL A 241 -1.04 13.06 -4.50
N THR A 242 -0.70 13.29 -5.77
CA THR A 242 -1.68 13.69 -6.80
C THR A 242 -2.37 12.47 -7.43
N ALA A 243 -1.67 11.35 -7.56
CA ALA A 243 -2.24 10.12 -8.12
C ALA A 243 -3.20 9.41 -7.14
N GLU A 244 -2.99 9.58 -5.84
CA GLU A 244 -3.71 8.89 -4.77
C GLU A 244 -4.11 9.87 -3.65
N PRO A 245 -5.06 10.79 -3.91
CA PRO A 245 -5.38 11.87 -2.98
C PRO A 245 -5.86 11.39 -1.59
N SER A 246 -6.52 10.23 -1.52
CA SER A 246 -6.97 9.62 -0.26
C SER A 246 -5.80 9.23 0.67
N LEU A 247 -4.60 9.02 0.12
CA LEU A 247 -3.38 8.64 0.83
C LEU A 247 -2.34 9.77 0.84
N ALA A 248 -2.76 11.01 0.55
CA ALA A 248 -1.84 12.14 0.40
C ALA A 248 -1.03 12.44 1.67
N GLU A 249 -1.58 12.22 2.86
CA GLU A 249 -0.87 12.44 4.13
C GLU A 249 0.26 11.43 4.34
N GLU A 250 -0.02 10.15 4.06
CA GLU A 250 0.95 9.07 4.11
C GLU A 250 2.08 9.31 3.11
N HIS A 251 1.75 9.67 1.87
CA HIS A 251 2.74 9.96 0.83
C HIS A 251 3.62 11.15 1.19
N ARG A 252 3.08 12.23 1.78
CA ARG A 252 3.90 13.35 2.27
C ARG A 252 4.85 12.92 3.38
N THR A 253 4.35 12.16 4.35
CA THR A 253 5.15 11.65 5.47
C THR A 253 6.32 10.80 4.97
N GLN A 254 6.07 9.90 4.01
CA GLN A 254 7.12 9.08 3.39
C GLN A 254 8.11 9.93 2.58
N SER A 255 7.63 10.91 1.83
CA SER A 255 8.49 11.83 1.10
C SER A 255 9.44 12.58 2.04
N ASP A 256 8.94 13.13 3.14
CA ASP A 256 9.75 13.86 4.12
C ASP A 256 10.78 12.96 4.79
N TRP A 257 10.41 11.72 5.14
CA TRP A 257 11.35 10.74 5.65
C TRP A 257 12.51 10.48 4.66
N HIS A 258 12.19 10.29 3.38
CA HIS A 258 13.20 10.08 2.34
C HIS A 258 14.07 11.31 2.07
N ARG A 259 13.53 12.53 2.17
CA ARG A 259 14.33 13.77 2.09
C ARG A 259 15.35 13.84 3.22
N ASN A 260 14.92 13.59 4.45
CA ASN A 260 15.81 13.57 5.61
C ASN A 260 16.89 12.48 5.46
N ALA A 261 16.53 11.27 5.02
CA ALA A 261 17.50 10.20 4.74
C ALA A 261 18.51 10.59 3.65
N SER A 262 18.06 11.29 2.61
CA SER A 262 18.92 11.84 1.55
C SER A 262 19.91 12.88 2.10
N GLU A 263 19.44 13.82 2.91
CA GLU A 263 20.25 14.86 3.55
C GLU A 263 21.29 14.28 4.50
N GLN A 264 20.91 13.33 5.36
CA GLN A 264 21.85 12.64 6.25
C GLN A 264 22.94 11.89 5.48
N ALA A 265 22.59 11.27 4.35
CA ALA A 265 23.56 10.59 3.50
C ALA A 265 24.53 11.57 2.83
N ARG A 266 24.07 12.74 2.38
CA ARG A 266 24.96 13.80 1.87
C ARG A 266 25.87 14.36 2.96
N GLY A 267 25.31 14.71 4.11
CA GLY A 267 26.09 15.26 5.23
C GLY A 267 27.22 14.33 5.66
N TYR A 268 26.98 13.02 5.71
CA TYR A 268 28.04 12.05 5.98
C TYR A 268 29.12 12.03 4.89
N ALA A 269 28.72 12.10 3.61
CA ALA A 269 29.65 12.15 2.50
C ALA A 269 30.53 13.43 2.52
N ASP A 270 29.98 14.55 2.95
CA ASP A 270 30.68 15.82 3.06
C ASP A 270 31.71 15.80 4.21
N LEU A 271 31.39 15.17 5.35
CA LEU A 271 32.35 14.99 6.45
C LEU A 271 33.61 14.20 6.05
N LEU A 272 33.51 13.33 5.04
CA LEU A 272 34.67 12.60 4.53
C LEU A 272 35.59 13.46 3.65
N ASN A 273 35.07 14.55 3.06
CA ASN A 273 35.87 15.53 2.32
C ASN A 273 36.72 16.41 3.24
N ASP A 274 36.21 16.76 4.43
CA ASP A 274 36.91 17.66 5.36
C ASP A 274 38.10 16.99 6.08
N HIS A 275 38.26 15.68 5.89
CA HIS A 275 39.30 14.86 6.52
C HIS A 275 40.28 14.20 5.53
N SER A 276 40.15 14.49 4.23
CA SER A 276 41.05 14.00 3.16
C SER A 276 42.07 15.05 2.72
#